data_AF-A0A7X8EWD0-F1
#
_entry.id   AF-A0A7X8EWD0-F1
#
_cell.length_a   1.000
_cell.length_b   1.000
_cell.length_c   1.000
_cell.angle_alpha   90.00
_cell.angle_beta   90.00
_cell.angle_gamma   90.00
#
_symmetry.space_group_name_H-M   'P 1'
#
loop_
_entity.id
_entity.type
_entity.pdbx_description
1 polymer ?
#
loop_
_entity_poly.entity_id
_entity_poly.type
_entity_poly.pdbx_seq_one_letter_code
_entity_poly.pdbx_strand_id
1 'polypeptide(L)'
;LIAAGDDRAAIEVVQRDIPLPAILGRICPAPCEKVCRRGKIDQPVAICLLKRFVADRDLDSGEPFMPIVRSNRSKTVAIVGAGPCGLSAAYYLACEGIGCVVYDEHAHPGGAVRYGPIDRDVLPFEIVDREIRLLLRHPITFCSQQRIGKDVGFDQICRQHDAVLVATGDPALYDKNEFSLDTKNDKISVVRNTFATSRKGVFAAGGAIGSRRWAVRAVADGKEAARSIMMYLEGKPFVAEKSFYSRMGTLCQEEYQTLLAAADAGPRHEPGAPHAGFADTAARDEARRCLHCDCGKADHCRLRDLAAQLGARQSQWQGRRKTMRFDFAEEPIVYEPGKCIQCGLCIQTARQAGQRPGLAFVGRGFAMAVGVPFEKTLAEAIAGAGAECVANCPTGALAFDDRPGTGNPPQ
;
A
#
# COMPACT_ATOMS: atom_id res chain seq x y z
N LEU A 1 2.67 12.89 -7.24
CA LEU A 1 1.21 13.14 -7.18
C LEU A 1 0.89 14.38 -6.35
N ILE A 2 0.95 14.34 -5.01
CA ILE A 2 0.69 15.55 -4.16
C ILE A 2 1.58 16.72 -4.58
N ALA A 3 2.90 16.53 -4.71
CA ALA A 3 3.80 17.60 -5.16
C ALA A 3 3.42 18.22 -6.52
N ALA A 4 2.73 17.46 -7.38
CA ALA A 4 2.36 17.83 -8.75
C ALA A 4 0.94 18.40 -8.90
N GLY A 5 0.17 18.53 -7.80
CA GLY A 5 -1.21 19.01 -7.89
C GLY A 5 -2.28 17.92 -7.96
N ASP A 6 -1.89 16.67 -8.22
CA ASP A 6 -2.83 15.57 -8.49
C ASP A 6 -3.25 14.85 -7.20
N ASP A 7 -4.14 15.48 -6.45
CA ASP A 7 -4.68 14.93 -5.20
C ASP A 7 -5.61 13.74 -5.44
N ARG A 8 -6.29 13.71 -6.59
CA ARG A 8 -7.22 12.63 -6.93
C ARG A 8 -6.49 11.32 -7.17
N ALA A 9 -5.43 11.33 -7.97
CA ALA A 9 -4.59 10.15 -8.12
C ALA A 9 -3.89 9.78 -6.80
N ALA A 10 -3.51 10.78 -5.98
CA ALA A 10 -2.88 10.52 -4.69
C ALA A 10 -3.81 9.76 -3.72
N ILE A 11 -5.08 10.19 -3.58
CA ILE A 11 -6.03 9.48 -2.72
C ILE A 11 -6.37 8.09 -3.27
N GLU A 12 -6.45 7.93 -4.59
CA GLU A 12 -6.62 6.60 -5.20
C GLU A 12 -5.51 5.66 -4.77
N VAL A 13 -4.24 6.08 -4.88
CA VAL A 13 -3.09 5.28 -4.45
C VAL A 13 -3.17 4.94 -2.96
N VAL A 14 -3.53 5.90 -2.11
CA VAL A 14 -3.68 5.68 -0.68
C VAL A 14 -4.78 4.64 -0.38
N GLN A 15 -5.95 4.76 -1.01
CA GLN A 15 -7.10 3.90 -0.74
C GLN A 15 -6.97 2.48 -1.32
N ARG A 16 -5.98 2.21 -2.19
CA ARG A 16 -5.59 0.84 -2.58
C ARG A 16 -5.08 0.01 -1.40
N ASP A 17 -4.44 0.66 -0.43
CA ASP A 17 -3.82 0.00 0.73
C ASP A 17 -4.43 0.41 2.08
N ILE A 18 -5.12 1.55 2.15
CA ILE A 18 -5.61 2.13 3.39
C ILE A 18 -7.08 2.56 3.22
N PRO A 19 -8.06 1.79 3.72
CA PRO A 19 -9.49 2.13 3.62
C PRO A 19 -9.97 3.22 4.59
N LEU A 20 -9.16 3.57 5.61
CA LEU A 20 -9.48 4.59 6.60
C LEU A 20 -8.39 5.68 6.69
N PRO A 21 -8.03 6.33 5.57
CA PRO A 21 -6.87 7.22 5.52
C PRO A 21 -7.05 8.52 6.33
N ALA A 22 -8.26 9.06 6.48
CA ALA A 22 -8.55 10.25 7.27
C ALA A 22 -8.45 9.97 8.78
N ILE A 23 -9.02 8.86 9.26
CA ILE A 23 -8.87 8.42 10.66
C ILE A 23 -7.40 8.09 10.94
N LEU A 24 -6.77 7.24 10.12
CA LEU A 24 -5.36 6.88 10.32
C LEU A 24 -4.41 8.04 10.06
N GLY A 25 -4.82 9.09 9.37
CA GLY A 25 -4.05 10.33 9.20
C GLY A 25 -3.88 11.11 10.51
N ARG A 26 -4.76 10.85 11.49
CA ARG A 26 -4.80 11.54 12.79
C ARG A 26 -4.19 10.72 13.93
N ILE A 27 -4.43 9.40 13.95
CA ILE A 27 -4.07 8.54 15.10
C ILE A 27 -2.91 7.57 14.86
N CYS A 28 -2.39 7.49 13.63
CA CYS A 28 -1.30 6.56 13.34
C CYS A 28 0.02 7.06 13.93
N PRO A 29 0.82 6.21 14.60
CA PRO A 29 2.13 6.59 15.14
C PRO A 29 3.22 6.65 14.05
N ALA A 30 2.83 6.85 12.78
CA ALA A 30 3.68 6.98 11.61
C ALA A 30 4.86 5.98 11.53
N PRO A 31 4.63 4.65 11.57
CA PRO A 31 5.71 3.68 11.49
C PRO A 31 6.48 3.74 10.16
N CYS A 32 5.83 4.22 9.09
CA CYS A 32 6.45 4.48 7.80
C CYS A 32 7.56 5.55 7.88
N GLU A 33 7.39 6.59 8.69
CA GLU A 33 8.37 7.68 8.83
C GLU A 33 9.65 7.21 9.53
N LYS A 34 9.55 6.18 10.39
CA LYS A 34 10.72 5.58 11.09
C LYS A 34 11.69 4.85 10.15
N VAL A 35 11.22 4.44 8.98
CA VAL A 35 12.03 3.75 7.96
C VAL A 35 12.31 4.63 6.74
N CYS A 36 11.86 5.89 6.75
CA CYS A 36 12.12 6.85 5.69
C CYS A 36 13.62 7.11 5.59
N ARG A 37 14.20 6.91 4.39
CA ARG A 37 15.64 7.12 4.16
C ARG A 37 16.08 8.56 4.38
N ARG A 38 15.19 9.52 4.17
CA ARG A 38 15.48 10.94 4.40
C ARG A 38 15.80 11.27 5.86
N GLY A 39 15.28 10.50 6.82
CA GLY A 39 15.65 10.63 8.23
C GLY A 39 17.11 10.30 8.55
N LYS A 40 17.91 9.84 7.57
CA LYS A 40 19.38 9.70 7.69
C LYS A 40 20.14 10.95 7.24
N ILE A 41 19.47 11.89 6.59
CA ILE A 41 20.03 13.17 6.15
C ILE A 41 19.58 14.27 7.11
N ASP A 42 18.26 14.46 7.22
CA ASP A 42 17.63 15.48 8.05
C ASP A 42 16.44 14.88 8.82
N GLN A 43 15.20 15.17 8.42
CA GLN A 43 13.98 14.68 9.02
C GLN A 43 13.17 13.89 8.00
N PRO A 44 12.46 12.81 8.40
CA PRO A 44 11.63 12.05 7.49
C PRO A 44 10.57 12.93 6.82
N VAL A 45 10.09 12.49 5.66
CA VAL A 45 8.89 13.09 5.06
C VAL A 45 7.70 12.84 6.00
N ALA A 46 6.84 13.83 6.18
CA ALA A 46 5.61 13.74 6.98
C ALA A 46 4.52 12.92 6.27
N ILE A 47 4.82 11.66 5.96
CA ILE A 47 3.97 10.74 5.21
C ILE A 47 2.57 10.65 5.81
N CYS A 48 2.45 10.61 7.15
CA CYS A 48 1.15 10.52 7.81
C CYS A 48 0.29 11.78 7.57
N LEU A 49 0.90 12.96 7.61
CA LEU A 49 0.23 14.23 7.36
C LEU A 49 -0.09 14.46 5.88
N LEU A 50 0.78 14.04 4.96
CA LEU A 50 0.50 14.05 3.52
C LEU A 50 -0.69 13.14 3.17
N LYS A 51 -0.74 11.94 3.74
CA LYS A 51 -1.89 11.03 3.61
C LYS A 51 -3.16 11.65 4.17
N ARG A 52 -3.08 12.29 5.35
CA ARG A 52 -4.22 13.01 5.93
C ARG A 52 -4.70 14.13 5.01
N PHE A 53 -3.79 14.92 4.46
CA PHE A 53 -4.10 16.04 3.58
C PHE A 53 -4.97 15.61 2.39
N VAL A 54 -4.57 14.55 1.66
CA VAL A 54 -5.36 14.07 0.52
C VAL A 54 -6.66 13.41 0.95
N ALA A 55 -6.70 12.74 2.11
CA ALA A 55 -7.92 12.14 2.63
C ALA A 55 -8.96 13.19 3.05
N ASP A 56 -8.52 14.25 3.72
CA ASP A 56 -9.39 15.36 4.13
C ASP A 56 -9.95 16.08 2.88
N ARG A 57 -9.10 16.36 1.88
CA ARG A 57 -9.54 16.95 0.60
C ARG A 57 -10.52 16.07 -0.16
N ASP A 58 -10.30 14.76 -0.19
CA ASP A 58 -11.23 13.83 -0.84
C ASP A 58 -12.59 13.80 -0.12
N LEU A 59 -12.60 13.78 1.20
CA LEU A 59 -13.84 13.86 2.00
C LEU A 59 -14.60 15.19 1.78
N ASP A 60 -13.89 16.28 1.50
CA ASP A 60 -14.45 17.61 1.24
C ASP A 60 -14.82 17.85 -0.24
N SER A 61 -14.43 16.97 -1.16
CA SER A 61 -14.50 17.19 -2.62
C SER A 61 -15.91 17.18 -3.23
N GLY A 62 -16.94 16.78 -2.47
CA GLY A 62 -18.29 16.53 -2.99
C GLY A 62 -18.42 15.21 -3.79
N GLU A 63 -17.34 14.77 -4.45
CA GLU A 63 -17.23 13.48 -5.14
C GLU A 63 -16.03 12.65 -4.63
N PRO A 64 -16.08 12.14 -3.38
CA PRO A 64 -15.00 11.35 -2.82
C PRO A 64 -14.67 10.11 -3.67
N PHE A 65 -13.42 9.67 -3.61
CA PHE A 65 -12.96 8.53 -4.36
C PHE A 65 -13.69 7.25 -3.91
N MET A 66 -14.17 6.50 -4.90
CA MET A 66 -14.86 5.24 -4.72
C MET A 66 -14.25 4.23 -5.70
N PRO A 67 -13.57 3.19 -5.22
CA PRO A 67 -13.04 2.15 -6.08
C PRO A 67 -14.14 1.48 -6.93
N ILE A 68 -13.78 1.12 -8.16
CA ILE A 68 -14.66 0.35 -9.04
C ILE A 68 -14.92 -1.01 -8.41
N VAL A 69 -16.21 -1.32 -8.20
CA VAL A 69 -16.64 -2.64 -7.75
C VAL A 69 -16.56 -3.62 -8.91
N ARG A 70 -15.76 -4.68 -8.77
CA ARG A 70 -15.66 -5.74 -9.78
C ARG A 70 -16.99 -6.47 -9.94
N SER A 71 -17.28 -6.94 -11.15
CA SER A 71 -18.57 -7.54 -11.49
C SER A 71 -18.80 -8.86 -10.75
N ASN A 72 -19.55 -8.73 -9.66
CA ASN A 72 -20.48 -9.64 -9.01
C ASN A 72 -20.01 -11.06 -8.71
N ARG A 73 -19.69 -11.30 -7.43
CA ARG A 73 -19.76 -12.63 -6.83
C ARG A 73 -21.09 -12.73 -6.11
N SER A 74 -21.88 -13.77 -6.39
CA SER A 74 -23.13 -14.09 -5.68
C SER A 74 -22.89 -14.59 -4.24
N LYS A 75 -21.80 -14.14 -3.61
CA LYS A 75 -21.29 -14.60 -2.33
C LYS A 75 -21.47 -13.53 -1.28
N THR A 76 -21.75 -13.97 -0.06
CA THR A 76 -21.93 -13.07 1.07
C THR A 76 -21.01 -13.42 2.23
N VAL A 77 -20.54 -12.39 2.94
CA VAL A 77 -19.67 -12.53 4.11
C VAL A 77 -20.26 -11.76 5.28
N ALA A 78 -20.45 -12.45 6.40
CA ALA A 78 -20.73 -11.78 7.67
C ALA A 78 -19.44 -11.31 8.33
N ILE A 79 -19.45 -10.08 8.85
CA ILE A 79 -18.33 -9.49 9.57
C ILE A 79 -18.84 -9.12 10.95
N VAL A 80 -18.34 -9.81 11.97
CA VAL A 80 -18.71 -9.59 13.37
C VAL A 80 -17.72 -8.60 13.99
N GLY A 81 -18.18 -7.36 14.19
CA GLY A 81 -17.41 -6.23 14.70
C GLY A 81 -17.15 -5.15 13.64
N ALA A 82 -17.67 -3.95 13.87
CA ALA A 82 -17.53 -2.76 13.02
C ALA A 82 -16.35 -1.87 13.43
N GLY A 83 -15.28 -2.46 13.98
CA GLY A 83 -14.01 -1.78 14.23
C GLY A 83 -13.14 -1.65 12.99
N PRO A 84 -11.94 -1.03 13.10
CA PRO A 84 -11.04 -0.82 11.95
C PRO A 84 -10.68 -2.09 11.18
N CYS A 85 -10.59 -3.23 11.87
CA CYS A 85 -10.31 -4.53 11.24
C CYS A 85 -11.49 -5.00 10.38
N GLY A 86 -12.70 -5.04 10.95
CA GLY A 86 -13.90 -5.48 10.25
C GLY A 86 -14.27 -4.55 9.09
N LEU A 87 -14.21 -3.24 9.30
CA LEU A 87 -14.46 -2.24 8.25
C LEU A 87 -13.44 -2.35 7.10
N SER A 88 -12.17 -2.56 7.42
CA SER A 88 -11.13 -2.80 6.40
C SER A 88 -11.43 -4.06 5.58
N ALA A 89 -11.77 -5.17 6.25
CA ALA A 89 -12.12 -6.40 5.55
C ALA A 89 -13.36 -6.22 4.66
N ALA A 90 -14.40 -5.54 5.17
CA ALA A 90 -15.63 -5.24 4.45
C ALA A 90 -15.35 -4.46 3.17
N TYR A 91 -14.53 -3.40 3.27
CA TYR A 91 -14.14 -2.59 2.13
C TYR A 91 -13.48 -3.41 1.01
N TYR A 92 -12.47 -4.21 1.34
CA TYR A 92 -11.75 -5.00 0.33
C TYR A 92 -12.61 -6.08 -0.31
N LEU A 93 -13.46 -6.76 0.48
CA LEU A 93 -14.41 -7.73 -0.04
C LEU A 93 -15.44 -7.06 -0.97
N ALA A 94 -15.97 -5.90 -0.57
CA ALA A 94 -16.96 -5.18 -1.35
C ALA A 94 -16.40 -4.59 -2.65
N CYS A 95 -15.13 -4.15 -2.68
CA CYS A 95 -14.44 -3.76 -3.91
C CYS A 95 -14.35 -4.91 -4.93
N GLU A 96 -14.32 -6.16 -4.44
CA GLU A 96 -14.28 -7.37 -5.26
C GLU A 96 -15.70 -7.91 -5.58
N GLY A 97 -16.74 -7.13 -5.28
CA GLY A 97 -18.12 -7.44 -5.59
C GLY A 97 -18.74 -8.50 -4.68
N ILE A 98 -18.18 -8.73 -3.49
CA ILE A 98 -18.73 -9.63 -2.47
C ILE A 98 -19.63 -8.84 -1.54
N GLY A 99 -20.86 -9.29 -1.32
CA GLY A 99 -21.79 -8.65 -0.39
C GLY A 99 -21.35 -8.83 1.06
N CYS A 100 -21.25 -7.74 1.82
CA CYS A 100 -20.86 -7.81 3.23
C CYS A 100 -22.01 -7.39 4.15
N VAL A 101 -22.22 -8.13 5.24
CA VAL A 101 -23.09 -7.73 6.33
C VAL A 101 -22.24 -7.57 7.60
N VAL A 102 -22.15 -6.35 8.10
CA VAL A 102 -21.35 -5.99 9.28
C VAL A 102 -22.27 -5.91 10.48
N TYR A 103 -22.07 -6.76 11.46
CA TYR A 103 -22.81 -6.81 12.72
C TYR A 103 -21.99 -6.16 13.84
N ASP A 104 -22.61 -5.30 14.64
CA ASP A 104 -21.98 -4.75 15.85
C ASP A 104 -23.02 -4.56 16.96
N GLU A 105 -22.58 -4.73 18.22
CA GLU A 105 -23.43 -4.50 19.40
C GLU A 105 -23.71 -3.01 19.64
N HIS A 106 -22.89 -2.12 19.08
CA HIS A 106 -23.05 -0.68 19.23
C HIS A 106 -23.99 -0.09 18.17
N ALA A 107 -24.55 1.08 18.49
CA ALA A 107 -25.44 1.81 17.59
C ALA A 107 -24.72 2.38 16.35
N HIS A 108 -23.43 2.72 16.47
CA HIS A 108 -22.65 3.32 15.40
C HIS A 108 -21.36 2.54 15.14
N PRO A 109 -20.92 2.43 13.88
CA PRO A 109 -19.67 1.75 13.55
C PRO A 109 -18.45 2.57 14.00
N GLY A 110 -17.30 1.90 14.08
CA GLY A 110 -16.01 2.50 14.40
C GLY A 110 -15.22 1.74 15.47
N GLY A 111 -15.87 0.88 16.26
CA GLY A 111 -15.20 0.10 17.32
C GLY A 111 -14.25 0.97 18.15
N ALA A 112 -13.00 0.52 18.33
CA ALA A 112 -12.02 1.25 19.15
C ALA A 112 -11.70 2.68 18.68
N VAL A 113 -11.87 3.05 17.41
CA VAL A 113 -11.64 4.46 16.99
C VAL A 113 -12.77 5.39 17.39
N ARG A 114 -13.97 4.84 17.62
CA ARG A 114 -15.13 5.56 18.16
C ARG A 114 -15.22 5.44 19.68
N TYR A 115 -15.20 4.21 20.20
CA TYR A 115 -15.49 3.90 21.60
C TYR A 115 -14.24 3.73 22.48
N GLY A 116 -13.05 3.68 21.88
CA GLY A 116 -11.80 3.58 22.63
C GLY A 116 -11.30 4.92 23.20
N PRO A 117 -10.25 4.89 24.03
CA PRO A 117 -9.67 6.06 24.68
C PRO A 117 -8.82 6.89 23.69
N ILE A 118 -9.48 7.51 22.72
CA ILE A 118 -8.88 8.45 21.78
C ILE A 118 -9.40 9.84 22.09
N ASP A 119 -8.47 10.78 22.19
CA ASP A 119 -8.75 12.21 22.34
C ASP A 119 -9.56 12.72 21.13
N ARG A 120 -10.66 13.43 21.39
CA ARG A 120 -11.56 13.92 20.34
C ARG A 120 -11.07 15.21 19.70
N ASP A 121 -10.12 15.90 20.33
CA ASP A 121 -9.38 17.00 19.69
C ASP A 121 -8.40 16.44 18.64
N VAL A 122 -7.94 15.20 18.81
CA VAL A 122 -7.12 14.47 17.82
C VAL A 122 -8.00 13.85 16.73
N LEU A 123 -9.07 13.15 17.14
CA LEU A 123 -9.97 12.43 16.23
C LEU A 123 -11.44 12.77 16.53
N PRO A 124 -11.99 13.82 15.89
CA PRO A 124 -13.38 14.20 16.04
C PRO A 124 -14.33 13.10 15.55
N PHE A 125 -15.49 12.95 16.20
CA PHE A 125 -16.52 11.99 15.78
C PHE A 125 -17.02 12.24 14.36
N GLU A 126 -17.09 13.50 13.93
CA GLU A 126 -17.48 13.88 12.58
C GLU A 126 -16.60 13.22 11.51
N ILE A 127 -15.27 13.19 11.73
CA ILE A 127 -14.34 12.54 10.80
C ILE A 127 -14.57 11.04 10.74
N VAL A 128 -14.81 10.42 11.90
CA VAL A 128 -15.14 8.99 11.99
C VAL A 128 -16.42 8.70 11.22
N ASP A 129 -17.47 9.51 11.41
CA ASP A 129 -18.75 9.35 10.74
C ASP A 129 -18.67 9.55 9.24
N ARG A 130 -17.98 10.60 8.79
CA ARG A 130 -17.83 10.92 7.36
C ARG A 130 -17.08 9.82 6.61
N GLU A 131 -15.95 9.37 7.15
CA GLU A 131 -15.14 8.33 6.51
C GLU A 131 -15.85 6.97 6.50
N ILE A 132 -16.46 6.55 7.63
CA ILE A 132 -17.17 5.27 7.66
C ILE A 132 -18.42 5.32 6.78
N ARG A 133 -19.13 6.45 6.71
CA ARG A 133 -20.27 6.60 5.79
C ARG A 133 -19.85 6.42 4.34
N LEU A 134 -18.69 6.92 3.94
CA LEU A 134 -18.13 6.70 2.60
C LEU A 134 -17.91 5.20 2.35
N LEU A 135 -17.29 4.50 3.31
CA LEU A 135 -17.06 3.06 3.24
C LEU A 135 -18.38 2.28 3.10
N LEU A 136 -19.43 2.66 3.83
CA LEU A 136 -20.75 2.02 3.76
C LEU A 136 -21.53 2.31 2.46
N ARG A 137 -21.02 3.16 1.55
CA ARG A 137 -21.61 3.32 0.20
C ARG A 137 -21.27 2.13 -0.72
N HIS A 138 -20.26 1.34 -0.38
CA HIS A 138 -20.04 0.04 -0.99
C HIS A 138 -21.21 -0.91 -0.64
N PRO A 139 -21.34 -2.09 -1.29
CA PRO A 139 -22.34 -3.10 -0.95
C PRO A 139 -22.08 -3.77 0.42
N ILE A 140 -22.18 -2.96 1.47
CA ILE A 140 -21.95 -3.26 2.88
C ILE A 140 -23.20 -2.85 3.64
N THR A 141 -23.89 -3.83 4.22
CA THR A 141 -25.04 -3.59 5.11
C THR A 141 -24.54 -3.55 6.54
N PHE A 142 -24.87 -2.48 7.28
CA PHE A 142 -24.55 -2.38 8.70
C PHE A 142 -25.77 -2.74 9.56
N CYS A 143 -25.61 -3.72 10.43
CA CYS A 143 -26.60 -4.17 11.41
C CYS A 143 -26.12 -3.76 12.81
N SER A 144 -26.66 -2.64 13.31
CA SER A 144 -26.35 -2.11 14.63
C SER A 144 -27.11 -2.83 15.74
N GLN A 145 -26.61 -2.70 16.97
CA GLN A 145 -27.26 -3.22 18.19
C GLN A 145 -27.58 -4.71 18.12
N GLN A 146 -26.69 -5.48 17.47
CA GLN A 146 -26.82 -6.93 17.34
C GLN A 146 -25.52 -7.60 17.80
N ARG A 147 -25.56 -8.17 19.00
CA ARG A 147 -24.43 -8.93 19.55
C ARG A 147 -24.51 -10.39 19.10
N ILE A 148 -23.66 -10.74 18.14
CA ILE A 148 -23.56 -12.11 17.66
C ILE A 148 -23.00 -13.01 18.76
N GLY A 149 -23.69 -14.12 19.02
CA GLY A 149 -23.44 -15.04 20.13
C GLY A 149 -24.42 -14.88 21.29
N LYS A 150 -25.06 -13.71 21.43
CA LYS A 150 -26.05 -13.42 22.49
C LYS A 150 -27.43 -13.12 21.93
N ASP A 151 -27.56 -12.09 21.10
CA ASP A 151 -28.84 -11.67 20.51
C ASP A 151 -29.17 -12.50 19.26
N VAL A 152 -28.15 -12.85 18.50
CA VAL A 152 -28.25 -13.71 17.31
C VAL A 152 -27.22 -14.82 17.43
N GLY A 153 -27.66 -16.08 17.32
CA GLY A 153 -26.77 -17.23 17.48
C GLY A 153 -25.67 -17.28 16.41
N PHE A 154 -24.42 -17.56 16.81
CA PHE A 154 -23.30 -17.61 15.87
C PHE A 154 -23.48 -18.70 14.78
N ASP A 155 -24.08 -19.84 15.14
CA ASP A 155 -24.43 -20.91 14.20
C ASP A 155 -25.46 -20.49 13.15
N GLN A 156 -26.33 -19.54 13.48
CA GLN A 156 -27.27 -18.97 12.53
C GLN A 156 -26.53 -18.12 11.51
N ILE A 157 -25.65 -17.23 11.96
CA ILE A 157 -24.81 -16.39 11.08
C ILE A 157 -23.96 -17.26 10.14
N CYS A 158 -23.32 -18.31 10.67
CA CYS A 158 -22.51 -19.23 9.85
C CYS A 158 -23.32 -20.00 8.78
N ARG A 159 -24.64 -20.16 8.95
CA ARG A 159 -25.52 -20.80 7.97
C ARG A 159 -26.09 -19.81 6.93
N GLN A 160 -26.17 -18.54 7.28
CA GLN A 160 -26.75 -17.49 6.42
C GLN A 160 -25.76 -16.91 5.42
N HIS A 161 -24.45 -17.09 5.64
CA HIS A 161 -23.39 -16.51 4.83
C HIS A 161 -22.39 -17.56 4.34
N ASP A 162 -21.73 -17.29 3.21
CA ASP A 162 -20.74 -18.21 2.65
C ASP A 162 -19.43 -18.24 3.46
N ALA A 163 -19.13 -17.15 4.16
CA ALA A 163 -18.03 -17.07 5.12
C ALA A 163 -18.34 -16.07 6.26
N VAL A 164 -17.62 -16.18 7.37
CA VAL A 164 -17.72 -15.28 8.52
C VAL A 164 -16.34 -14.80 8.94
N LEU A 165 -16.20 -13.51 9.23
CA LEU A 165 -15.04 -12.92 9.87
C LEU A 165 -15.39 -12.46 11.28
N VAL A 166 -14.68 -12.96 12.28
CA VAL A 166 -14.75 -12.49 13.67
C VAL A 166 -13.67 -11.43 13.90
N ALA A 167 -14.09 -10.18 14.07
CA ALA A 167 -13.25 -9.00 14.24
C ALA A 167 -13.68 -8.15 15.46
N THR A 168 -14.12 -8.82 16.53
CA THR A 168 -14.76 -8.26 17.73
C THR A 168 -13.85 -7.48 18.68
N GLY A 169 -12.57 -7.30 18.34
CA GLY A 169 -11.64 -6.58 19.20
C GLY A 169 -11.15 -7.42 20.38
N ASP A 170 -10.95 -6.78 21.53
CA ASP A 170 -10.30 -7.41 22.69
C ASP A 170 -11.15 -8.55 23.28
N PRO A 171 -10.64 -9.80 23.32
CA PRO A 171 -11.33 -10.94 23.92
C PRO A 171 -11.67 -10.79 25.40
N ALA A 172 -11.10 -9.80 26.11
CA ALA A 172 -11.48 -9.49 27.49
C ALA A 172 -12.87 -8.83 27.61
N LEU A 173 -13.47 -8.38 26.50
CA LEU A 173 -14.73 -7.62 26.49
C LEU A 173 -15.97 -8.46 26.20
N TYR A 174 -15.83 -9.77 25.93
CA TYR A 174 -16.94 -10.65 25.59
C TYR A 174 -16.69 -12.11 26.02
N ASP A 175 -17.75 -12.94 26.09
CA ASP A 175 -17.59 -14.37 26.33
C ASP A 175 -17.17 -15.05 25.02
N LYS A 176 -16.04 -15.73 25.04
CA LYS A 176 -15.42 -16.33 23.85
C LYS A 176 -16.16 -17.58 23.41
N ASN A 177 -16.93 -18.20 24.31
CA ASN A 177 -17.76 -19.35 24.01
C ASN A 177 -18.93 -18.99 23.09
N GLU A 178 -19.25 -17.70 22.96
CA GLU A 178 -20.25 -17.16 22.04
C GLU A 178 -20.04 -17.60 20.58
N PHE A 179 -18.80 -17.92 20.18
CA PHE A 179 -18.47 -18.35 18.82
C PHE A 179 -18.20 -19.85 18.65
N SER A 180 -18.11 -20.62 19.74
CA SER A 180 -17.74 -22.05 19.68
C SER A 180 -16.46 -22.30 18.85
N LEU A 181 -15.43 -21.49 19.08
CA LEU A 181 -14.14 -21.55 18.38
C LEU A 181 -13.01 -21.91 19.36
N ASP A 182 -11.96 -22.54 18.84
CA ASP A 182 -10.79 -22.90 19.64
C ASP A 182 -10.08 -21.62 20.10
N THR A 183 -9.68 -21.57 21.37
CA THR A 183 -8.94 -20.44 21.93
C THR A 183 -7.59 -20.89 22.49
N LYS A 184 -6.61 -19.99 22.45
CA LYS A 184 -5.29 -20.19 23.07
C LYS A 184 -4.85 -18.89 23.72
N ASN A 185 -4.48 -18.97 25.00
CA ASN A 185 -4.13 -17.79 25.81
C ASN A 185 -5.17 -16.68 25.64
N ASP A 186 -6.44 -17.05 25.85
CA ASP A 186 -7.56 -16.12 25.83
C ASP A 186 -7.88 -15.45 24.50
N LYS A 187 -7.30 -15.91 23.38
CA LYS A 187 -7.48 -15.38 22.03
C LYS A 187 -8.01 -16.45 21.10
N ILE A 188 -8.76 -16.09 20.08
CA ILE A 188 -9.20 -17.03 19.05
C ILE A 188 -7.98 -17.59 18.32
N SER A 189 -7.88 -18.91 18.27
CA SER A 189 -6.81 -19.61 17.57
C SER A 189 -7.03 -19.56 16.08
N VAL A 190 -5.98 -19.18 15.34
CA VAL A 190 -6.00 -19.14 13.88
C VAL A 190 -4.75 -19.74 13.27
N VAL A 191 -4.87 -20.24 12.04
CA VAL A 191 -3.72 -20.60 11.23
C VAL A 191 -2.99 -19.33 10.79
N ARG A 192 -1.75 -19.18 11.26
CA ARG A 192 -0.86 -18.04 10.99
C ARG A 192 -0.68 -17.93 9.47
N ASN A 193 -1.18 -16.83 8.87
CA ASN A 193 -1.24 -16.46 7.43
C ASN A 193 -2.63 -16.55 6.80
N THR A 194 -3.49 -17.49 7.19
CA THR A 194 -4.82 -17.63 6.56
C THR A 194 -5.94 -17.03 7.40
N PHE A 195 -5.69 -16.73 8.68
CA PHE A 195 -6.73 -16.26 9.62
C PHE A 195 -7.87 -17.28 9.83
N ALA A 196 -7.76 -18.49 9.27
CA ALA A 196 -8.77 -19.53 9.39
C ALA A 196 -8.78 -20.08 10.82
N THR A 197 -9.98 -20.29 11.35
CA THR A 197 -10.23 -20.82 12.70
C THR A 197 -10.38 -22.35 12.66
N SER A 198 -10.75 -22.96 13.80
CA SER A 198 -11.09 -24.38 13.85
C SER A 198 -12.37 -24.74 13.08
N ARG A 199 -13.21 -23.75 12.73
CA ARG A 199 -14.44 -23.96 11.98
C ARG A 199 -14.29 -23.57 10.52
N LYS A 200 -14.67 -24.49 9.62
CA LYS A 200 -14.66 -24.27 8.17
C LYS A 200 -15.53 -23.06 7.80
N GLY A 201 -14.98 -22.16 6.97
CA GLY A 201 -15.67 -20.94 6.53
C GLY A 201 -15.65 -19.81 7.56
N VAL A 202 -15.01 -19.99 8.72
CA VAL A 202 -14.90 -18.96 9.76
C VAL A 202 -13.44 -18.53 9.93
N PHE A 203 -13.25 -17.22 9.89
CA PHE A 203 -11.98 -16.53 10.02
C PHE A 203 -12.01 -15.60 11.24
N ALA A 204 -10.86 -15.31 11.83
CA ALA A 204 -10.75 -14.33 12.90
C ALA A 204 -9.51 -13.44 12.71
N ALA A 205 -9.64 -12.14 12.97
CA ALA A 205 -8.56 -11.17 12.73
C ALA A 205 -8.59 -9.99 13.72
N GLY A 206 -7.53 -9.18 13.69
CA GLY A 206 -7.41 -8.00 14.55
C GLY A 206 -7.28 -8.35 16.03
N GLY A 207 -7.97 -7.60 16.88
CA GLY A 207 -7.91 -7.78 18.34
C GLY A 207 -8.32 -9.17 18.82
N ALA A 208 -9.24 -9.82 18.11
CA ALA A 208 -9.82 -11.10 18.51
C ALA A 208 -8.79 -12.24 18.55
N ILE A 209 -7.73 -12.13 17.75
CA ILE A 209 -6.60 -13.07 17.69
C ILE A 209 -5.36 -12.56 18.45
N GLY A 210 -5.48 -11.41 19.12
CA GLY A 210 -4.46 -10.82 19.98
C GLY A 210 -4.32 -9.31 19.82
N SER A 211 -3.79 -8.67 20.87
CA SER A 211 -3.65 -7.22 20.96
C SER A 211 -3.00 -6.62 19.70
N ARG A 212 -3.66 -5.59 19.16
CA ARG A 212 -3.15 -4.74 18.10
C ARG A 212 -2.91 -3.36 18.69
N ARG A 213 -1.64 -3.05 18.96
CA ARG A 213 -1.23 -1.79 19.59
C ARG A 213 -1.73 -0.56 18.83
N TRP A 214 -1.88 -0.65 17.51
CA TRP A 214 -2.23 0.48 16.64
C TRP A 214 -3.34 0.10 15.65
N ALA A 215 -4.28 1.03 15.42
CA ALA A 215 -5.36 0.86 14.46
C ALA A 215 -4.86 0.50 13.05
N VAL A 216 -3.72 1.03 12.61
CA VAL A 216 -3.10 0.70 11.32
C VAL A 216 -2.82 -0.81 11.17
N ARG A 217 -2.48 -1.51 12.27
CA ARG A 217 -2.27 -2.97 12.22
C ARG A 217 -3.59 -3.72 12.16
N ALA A 218 -4.64 -3.22 12.82
CA ALA A 218 -5.98 -3.80 12.70
C ALA A 218 -6.52 -3.67 11.27
N VAL A 219 -6.32 -2.51 10.64
CA VAL A 219 -6.67 -2.30 9.21
C VAL A 219 -5.89 -3.25 8.30
N ALA A 220 -4.58 -3.43 8.53
CA ALA A 220 -3.76 -4.36 7.77
C ALA A 220 -4.23 -5.82 7.91
N ASP A 221 -4.55 -6.25 9.14
CA ASP A 221 -5.11 -7.59 9.39
C ASP A 221 -6.45 -7.79 8.66
N GLY A 222 -7.31 -6.76 8.61
CA GLY A 222 -8.57 -6.82 7.86
C GLY A 222 -8.35 -7.03 6.36
N LYS A 223 -7.35 -6.36 5.76
CA LYS A 223 -6.95 -6.56 4.37
C LYS A 223 -6.48 -7.99 4.11
N GLU A 224 -5.59 -8.50 4.96
CA GLU A 224 -5.04 -9.85 4.83
C GLU A 224 -6.13 -10.92 5.03
N ALA A 225 -7.05 -10.71 5.97
CA ALA A 225 -8.20 -11.59 6.22
C ALA A 225 -9.18 -11.60 5.03
N ALA A 226 -9.51 -10.44 4.46
CA ALA A 226 -10.35 -10.35 3.26
C ALA A 226 -9.76 -11.16 2.12
N ARG A 227 -8.44 -11.08 1.88
CA ARG A 227 -7.76 -11.91 0.87
C ARG A 227 -7.93 -13.40 1.13
N SER A 228 -7.78 -13.83 2.38
CA SER A 228 -7.95 -15.25 2.72
C SER A 228 -9.38 -15.73 2.47
N ILE A 229 -10.37 -14.91 2.85
CA ILE A 229 -11.79 -15.19 2.61
C ILE A 229 -12.07 -15.28 1.11
N MET A 230 -11.51 -14.38 0.28
CA MET A 230 -11.67 -14.44 -1.18
C MET A 230 -11.15 -15.74 -1.78
N MET A 231 -9.93 -16.16 -1.38
CA MET A 231 -9.35 -17.43 -1.84
C MET A 231 -10.22 -18.62 -1.43
N TYR A 232 -10.72 -18.61 -0.20
CA TYR A 232 -11.64 -19.64 0.30
C TYR A 232 -12.94 -19.70 -0.52
N LEU A 233 -13.56 -18.55 -0.79
CA LEU A 233 -14.80 -18.47 -1.58
C LEU A 233 -14.61 -18.91 -3.04
N GLU A 234 -13.40 -18.80 -3.58
CA GLU A 234 -13.03 -19.30 -4.92
C GLU A 234 -12.67 -20.79 -4.93
N GLY A 235 -12.60 -21.45 -3.76
CA GLY A 235 -12.08 -22.81 -3.66
C GLY A 235 -10.60 -22.93 -4.00
N LYS A 236 -9.85 -21.81 -3.99
CA LYS A 236 -8.41 -21.79 -4.28
C LYS A 236 -7.62 -22.03 -2.99
N PRO A 237 -6.47 -22.72 -3.06
CA PRO A 237 -5.59 -22.81 -1.91
C PRO A 237 -5.11 -21.41 -1.53
N PHE A 238 -4.99 -21.14 -0.23
CA PHE A 238 -4.37 -19.90 0.20
C PHE A 238 -2.91 -19.88 -0.23
N VAL A 239 -2.56 -18.95 -1.11
CA VAL A 239 -1.18 -18.66 -1.47
C VAL A 239 -0.76 -17.42 -0.72
N ALA A 240 0.07 -17.61 0.31
CA ALA A 240 0.77 -16.49 0.94
C ALA A 240 1.62 -15.83 -0.13
N GLU A 241 1.31 -14.58 -0.46
CA GLU A 241 2.12 -13.83 -1.40
C GLU A 241 3.46 -13.52 -0.73
N LYS A 242 4.45 -14.38 -0.95
CA LYS A 242 5.84 -14.02 -0.67
C LYS A 242 6.33 -13.18 -1.83
N SER A 243 5.82 -11.95 -1.91
CA SER A 243 6.31 -10.96 -2.86
C SER A 243 7.81 -10.79 -2.61
N PHE A 244 8.62 -11.06 -3.63
CA PHE A 244 10.04 -10.80 -3.58
C PHE A 244 10.27 -9.29 -3.63
N TYR A 245 10.83 -8.72 -2.56
CA TYR A 245 11.22 -7.31 -2.57
C TYR A 245 12.74 -7.22 -2.58
N SER A 246 13.29 -6.70 -3.67
CA SER A 246 14.71 -6.33 -3.73
C SER A 246 14.97 -5.19 -2.77
N ARG A 247 15.87 -5.42 -1.81
CA ARG A 247 16.28 -4.42 -0.82
C ARG A 247 17.54 -3.72 -1.30
N MET A 248 17.47 -2.40 -1.41
CA MET A 248 18.61 -1.56 -1.81
C MET A 248 19.78 -1.59 -0.80
N GLY A 249 19.51 -1.95 0.47
CA GLY A 249 20.51 -1.97 1.54
C GLY A 249 20.84 -0.58 2.09
N THR A 250 22.03 -0.44 2.68
CA THR A 250 22.55 0.81 3.25
C THR A 250 23.18 1.67 2.16
N LEU A 251 22.76 2.93 2.04
CA LEU A 251 23.31 3.86 1.05
C LEU A 251 24.61 4.50 1.54
N CYS A 252 25.55 4.73 0.63
CA CYS A 252 26.70 5.57 0.91
C CYS A 252 26.35 7.06 0.76
N GLN A 253 27.26 7.93 1.20
CA GLN A 253 27.03 9.38 1.16
C GLN A 253 26.78 9.89 -0.26
N GLU A 254 27.52 9.39 -1.26
CA GLU A 254 27.34 9.78 -2.67
C GLU A 254 25.93 9.45 -3.19
N GLU A 255 25.35 8.32 -2.79
CA GLU A 255 23.99 7.93 -3.19
C GLU A 255 22.94 8.80 -2.51
N TYR A 256 23.15 9.18 -1.26
CA TYR A 256 22.27 10.15 -0.60
C TYR A 256 22.32 11.52 -1.29
N GLN A 257 23.50 12.00 -1.67
CA GLN A 257 23.62 13.25 -2.44
C GLN A 257 22.92 13.15 -3.80
N THR A 258 23.05 12.00 -4.47
CA THR A 258 22.38 11.72 -5.74
C THR A 258 20.85 11.79 -5.60
N LEU A 259 20.28 11.19 -4.56
CA LEU A 259 18.83 11.23 -4.30
C LEU A 259 18.35 12.63 -3.88
N LEU A 260 19.16 13.33 -3.09
CA LEU A 260 18.83 14.67 -2.60
C LEU A 260 18.85 15.71 -3.73
N ALA A 261 19.68 15.52 -4.76
CA ALA A 261 19.77 16.44 -5.90
C ALA A 261 18.43 16.62 -6.66
N ALA A 262 17.51 15.66 -6.55
CA ALA A 262 16.20 15.69 -7.17
C ALA A 262 15.05 15.87 -6.16
N ALA A 263 15.36 16.17 -4.90
CA ALA A 263 14.39 16.39 -3.84
C ALA A 263 14.56 17.78 -3.23
N ASP A 264 13.47 18.35 -2.71
CA ASP A 264 13.52 19.66 -2.06
C ASP A 264 14.34 19.60 -0.77
N ALA A 265 15.39 20.41 -0.66
CA ALA A 265 16.28 20.46 0.50
C ALA A 265 15.71 21.29 1.68
N GLY A 266 14.50 21.82 1.53
CA GLY A 266 13.79 22.59 2.56
C GLY A 266 13.52 21.79 3.84
N PRO A 267 13.29 22.51 4.96
CA PRO A 267 12.98 21.89 6.24
C PRO A 267 11.66 21.11 6.17
N ARG A 268 11.48 20.15 7.09
CA ARG A 268 10.20 19.46 7.25
C ARG A 268 9.12 20.48 7.63
N HIS A 269 8.01 20.45 6.93
CA HIS A 269 6.86 21.29 7.26
C HIS A 269 6.08 20.66 8.41
N GLU A 270 5.64 21.53 9.34
CA GLU A 270 4.75 21.17 10.43
C GLU A 270 3.43 21.95 10.28
N PRO A 271 2.30 21.39 10.73
CA PRO A 271 1.04 22.13 10.78
C PRO A 271 1.13 23.35 11.69
N GLY A 272 0.40 24.42 11.36
CA GLY A 272 0.41 25.67 12.12
C GLY A 272 -0.23 25.60 13.52
N ALA A 273 -0.93 24.52 13.84
CA ALA A 273 -1.55 24.28 15.14
C ALA A 273 -1.55 22.78 15.50
N PRO A 274 -1.60 22.42 16.80
CA PRO A 274 -1.76 21.03 17.22
C PRO A 274 -2.97 20.39 16.55
N HIS A 275 -2.80 19.14 16.10
CA HIS A 275 -3.85 18.35 15.42
C HIS A 275 -4.39 18.96 14.11
N ALA A 276 -3.85 20.07 13.62
CA ALA A 276 -4.19 20.58 12.30
C ALA A 276 -3.60 19.72 11.17
N GLY A 277 -4.22 19.80 9.99
CA GLY A 277 -3.65 19.26 8.75
C GLY A 277 -2.71 20.28 8.09
N PHE A 278 -2.13 19.89 6.96
CA PHE A 278 -1.37 20.84 6.14
C PHE A 278 -2.30 21.79 5.37
N ALA A 279 -1.86 23.04 5.24
CA ALA A 279 -2.32 23.91 4.16
C ALA A 279 -1.83 23.37 2.81
N ASP A 280 -2.50 23.73 1.70
CA ASP A 280 -2.18 23.18 0.37
C ASP A 280 -0.70 23.36 0.02
N THR A 281 -0.18 24.60 0.09
CA THR A 281 1.22 24.90 -0.24
C THR A 281 2.20 24.08 0.59
N ALA A 282 2.00 24.02 1.91
CA ALA A 282 2.83 23.23 2.82
C ALA A 282 2.78 21.73 2.50
N ALA A 283 1.63 21.19 2.07
CA ALA A 283 1.54 19.80 1.64
C ALA A 283 2.30 19.55 0.33
N ARG A 284 2.27 20.49 -0.63
CA ARG A 284 3.05 20.38 -1.88
C ARG A 284 4.55 20.42 -1.60
N ASP A 285 4.99 21.39 -0.78
CA ASP A 285 6.39 21.54 -0.38
C ASP A 285 6.88 20.29 0.36
N GLU A 286 6.13 19.82 1.35
CA GLU A 286 6.47 18.60 2.09
C GLU A 286 6.47 17.35 1.21
N ALA A 287 5.60 17.28 0.20
CA ALA A 287 5.63 16.18 -0.76
C ALA A 287 6.87 16.22 -1.67
N ARG A 288 7.35 17.41 -2.06
CA ARG A 288 8.61 17.58 -2.83
C ARG A 288 9.85 17.16 -2.05
N ARG A 289 9.76 17.00 -0.73
CA ARG A 289 10.84 16.47 0.11
C ARG A 289 11.08 14.96 -0.07
N CYS A 290 10.19 14.23 -0.75
CA CYS A 290 10.41 12.81 -1.01
C CYS A 290 11.70 12.58 -1.83
N LEU A 291 12.52 11.62 -1.40
CA LEU A 291 13.73 11.23 -2.12
C LEU A 291 13.45 10.36 -3.36
N HIS A 292 12.21 9.91 -3.57
CA HIS A 292 11.85 8.93 -4.62
C HIS A 292 12.79 7.71 -4.61
N CYS A 293 13.15 7.25 -3.41
CA CYS A 293 14.12 6.16 -3.20
C CYS A 293 13.50 4.75 -3.31
N ASP A 294 12.25 4.68 -3.73
CA ASP A 294 11.54 3.46 -4.07
C ASP A 294 11.84 3.01 -5.51
N CYS A 295 11.15 1.96 -5.97
CA CYS A 295 11.44 1.37 -7.27
C CYS A 295 10.43 1.86 -8.30
N GLY A 296 10.87 2.58 -9.33
CA GLY A 296 10.02 3.05 -10.44
C GLY A 296 9.32 1.96 -11.29
N LYS A 297 9.46 0.67 -10.93
CA LYS A 297 8.71 -0.44 -11.53
C LYS A 297 7.99 -1.30 -10.49
N ALA A 298 7.68 -0.74 -9.32
CA ALA A 298 7.14 -1.48 -8.18
C ALA A 298 5.83 -2.24 -8.49
N ASP A 299 5.02 -1.82 -9.47
CA ASP A 299 3.72 -2.45 -9.73
C ASP A 299 3.80 -3.64 -10.70
N HIS A 300 4.76 -3.66 -11.63
CA HIS A 300 4.85 -4.66 -12.71
C HIS A 300 6.30 -5.08 -12.97
N CYS A 301 7.02 -5.42 -11.90
CA CYS A 301 8.41 -5.85 -11.93
C CYS A 301 8.54 -7.34 -12.29
N ARG A 302 8.86 -7.65 -13.55
CA ARG A 302 9.14 -9.02 -14.01
C ARG A 302 10.19 -9.74 -13.16
N LEU A 303 11.22 -9.01 -12.68
CA LEU A 303 12.21 -9.56 -11.77
C LEU A 303 11.58 -10.03 -10.46
N ARG A 304 10.68 -9.25 -9.86
CA ARG A 304 9.97 -9.65 -8.63
C ARG A 304 9.14 -10.90 -8.86
N ASP A 305 8.40 -10.96 -9.95
CA ASP A 305 7.49 -12.07 -10.22
C ASP A 305 8.27 -13.37 -10.43
N LEU A 306 9.33 -13.33 -11.25
CA LEU A 306 10.22 -14.46 -11.46
C LEU A 306 10.97 -14.86 -10.18
N ALA A 307 11.46 -13.89 -9.40
CA ALA A 307 12.16 -14.16 -8.15
C ALA A 307 11.25 -14.82 -7.12
N ALA A 308 9.97 -14.40 -7.05
CA ALA A 308 8.98 -15.05 -6.20
C ALA A 308 8.69 -16.49 -6.66
N GLN A 309 8.49 -16.71 -7.97
CA GLN A 309 8.25 -18.03 -8.55
C GLN A 309 9.41 -19.00 -8.33
N LEU A 310 10.65 -18.52 -8.50
CA LEU A 310 11.87 -19.32 -8.36
C LEU A 310 12.30 -19.47 -6.89
N GLY A 311 11.59 -18.85 -5.93
CA GLY A 311 11.96 -18.89 -4.52
C GLY A 311 13.30 -18.22 -4.22
N ALA A 312 13.69 -17.22 -5.04
CA ALA A 312 14.96 -16.54 -4.94
C ALA A 312 15.11 -15.83 -3.58
N ARG A 313 16.32 -15.90 -3.01
CA ARG A 313 16.65 -15.21 -1.76
C ARG A 313 17.79 -14.25 -2.03
N GLN A 314 17.55 -12.96 -1.80
CA GLN A 314 18.56 -11.93 -2.06
C GLN A 314 19.87 -12.17 -1.28
N SER A 315 19.79 -12.76 -0.09
CA SER A 315 20.94 -13.07 0.74
C SER A 315 21.65 -14.38 0.39
N GLN A 316 21.17 -15.14 -0.59
CA GLN A 316 21.75 -16.45 -0.95
C GLN A 316 23.14 -16.30 -1.56
N TRP A 317 23.35 -15.26 -2.38
CA TRP A 317 24.60 -14.99 -3.05
C TRP A 317 25.07 -13.58 -2.68
N GLN A 318 26.23 -13.49 -2.02
CA GLN A 318 26.81 -12.21 -1.64
C GLN A 318 27.72 -11.72 -2.76
N GLY A 319 27.61 -10.43 -3.08
CA GLY A 319 28.45 -9.77 -4.07
C GLY A 319 28.56 -8.28 -3.76
N ARG A 320 29.46 -7.60 -4.45
CA ARG A 320 29.59 -6.15 -4.35
C ARG A 320 28.35 -5.49 -4.96
N ARG A 321 27.62 -4.69 -4.17
CA ARG A 321 26.53 -3.87 -4.69
C ARG A 321 27.09 -2.83 -5.66
N LYS A 322 26.45 -2.65 -6.81
CA LYS A 322 26.71 -1.51 -7.70
C LYS A 322 26.23 -0.23 -7.00
N THR A 323 26.99 0.85 -7.13
CA THR A 323 26.59 2.16 -6.62
C THR A 323 25.43 2.70 -7.46
N MET A 324 24.38 3.19 -6.81
CA MET A 324 23.29 3.89 -7.48
C MET A 324 23.81 5.19 -8.09
N ARG A 325 23.49 5.39 -9.36
CA ARG A 325 23.74 6.59 -10.14
C ARG A 325 22.56 6.75 -11.10
N PHE A 326 22.20 7.97 -11.41
CA PHE A 326 21.19 8.25 -12.41
C PHE A 326 21.83 9.02 -13.55
N ASP A 327 21.70 8.46 -14.75
CA ASP A 327 21.97 9.21 -15.96
C ASP A 327 20.66 9.92 -16.31
N PHE A 328 20.58 11.20 -15.93
CA PHE A 328 19.46 12.07 -16.26
C PHE A 328 19.60 12.42 -17.75
N ALA A 329 18.79 11.79 -18.60
CA ALA A 329 18.51 12.39 -19.89
C ALA A 329 17.72 13.68 -19.63
N GLU A 330 17.84 14.68 -20.49
CA GLU A 330 16.98 15.89 -20.50
C GLU A 330 15.52 15.58 -20.89
N GLU A 331 15.07 14.37 -20.57
CA GLU A 331 13.85 13.70 -21.00
C GLU A 331 13.26 12.91 -19.83
N PRO A 332 11.98 12.52 -19.86
CA PRO A 332 11.30 11.87 -18.74
C PRO A 332 11.78 10.44 -18.48
N ILE A 333 12.96 10.01 -18.95
CA ILE A 333 13.48 8.65 -18.78
C ILE A 333 14.83 8.69 -18.07
N VAL A 334 14.91 7.93 -16.97
CA VAL A 334 16.14 7.77 -16.19
C VAL A 334 16.76 6.39 -16.43
N TYR A 335 18.09 6.36 -16.56
CA TYR A 335 18.85 5.12 -16.53
C TYR A 335 19.64 4.98 -15.21
N GLU A 336 19.35 3.92 -14.46
CA GLU A 336 20.06 3.52 -13.24
C GLU A 336 20.89 2.24 -13.50
N PRO A 337 22.18 2.35 -13.87
CA PRO A 337 23.03 1.19 -14.19
C PRO A 337 23.21 0.21 -13.02
N GLY A 338 22.97 0.66 -11.78
CA GLY A 338 22.98 -0.19 -10.59
C GLY A 338 21.92 -1.31 -10.62
N LYS A 339 20.79 -1.08 -11.30
CA LYS A 339 19.71 -2.06 -11.51
C LYS A 339 19.89 -2.89 -12.78
N CYS A 340 20.82 -2.53 -13.67
CA CYS A 340 20.97 -3.16 -14.97
C CYS A 340 21.61 -4.55 -14.85
N ILE A 341 20.90 -5.56 -15.36
CA ILE A 341 21.35 -6.97 -15.47
C ILE A 341 21.92 -7.31 -16.85
N GLN A 342 22.15 -6.30 -17.70
CA GLN A 342 22.79 -6.46 -19.02
C GLN A 342 22.09 -7.46 -19.96
N CYS A 343 20.76 -7.61 -19.82
CA CYS A 343 19.99 -8.53 -20.66
C CYS A 343 19.94 -8.13 -22.15
N GLY A 344 20.30 -6.89 -22.50
CA GLY A 344 20.32 -6.39 -23.87
C GLY A 344 18.93 -6.08 -24.48
N LEU A 345 17.84 -6.21 -23.73
CA LEU A 345 16.48 -5.95 -24.24
C LEU A 345 16.29 -4.52 -24.75
N CYS A 346 16.85 -3.52 -24.05
CA CYS A 346 16.80 -2.13 -24.49
C CYS A 346 17.61 -1.88 -25.78
N ILE A 347 18.73 -2.59 -25.97
CA ILE A 347 19.53 -2.56 -27.21
C ILE A 347 18.72 -3.13 -28.38
N GLN A 348 18.08 -4.28 -28.16
CA GLN A 348 17.22 -4.92 -29.16
C GLN A 348 16.03 -4.03 -29.53
N THR A 349 15.37 -3.45 -28.52
CA THR A 349 14.21 -2.55 -28.69
C THR A 349 14.61 -1.31 -29.51
N ALA A 350 15.67 -0.61 -29.11
CA ALA A 350 16.16 0.57 -29.83
C ALA A 350 16.55 0.23 -31.29
N ARG A 351 17.19 -0.93 -31.51
CA ARG A 351 17.55 -1.39 -32.86
C ARG A 351 16.33 -1.70 -33.73
N GLN A 352 15.30 -2.34 -33.16
CA GLN A 352 14.05 -2.65 -33.87
C GLN A 352 13.29 -1.38 -34.26
N ALA A 353 13.30 -0.38 -33.40
CA ALA A 353 12.77 0.95 -33.65
C ALA A 353 13.65 1.82 -34.57
N GLY A 354 14.70 1.25 -35.19
CA GLY A 354 15.57 1.95 -36.15
C GLY A 354 16.44 3.05 -35.54
N GLN A 355 16.59 3.11 -34.21
CA GLN A 355 17.33 4.18 -33.55
C GLN A 355 18.82 4.13 -33.91
N ARG A 356 19.37 5.29 -34.28
CA ARG A 356 20.81 5.50 -34.51
C ARG A 356 21.22 6.77 -33.78
N PRO A 357 22.10 6.70 -32.77
CA PRO A 357 23.07 5.61 -32.53
C PRO A 357 22.51 4.36 -31.84
N GLY A 358 21.38 4.45 -31.14
CA GLY A 358 20.85 3.35 -30.33
C GLY A 358 21.68 3.09 -29.05
N LEU A 359 21.29 2.07 -28.30
CA LEU A 359 22.06 1.58 -27.14
C LEU A 359 23.01 0.46 -27.56
N ALA A 360 24.12 0.30 -26.84
CA ALA A 360 25.08 -0.77 -27.08
C ALA A 360 25.70 -1.29 -25.78
N PHE A 361 26.37 -2.45 -25.87
CA PHE A 361 27.31 -2.85 -24.83
C PHE A 361 28.62 -2.09 -25.01
N VAL A 362 29.02 -1.35 -23.99
CA VAL A 362 30.28 -0.61 -23.91
C VAL A 362 31.21 -1.28 -22.91
N GLY A 363 32.52 -1.20 -23.13
CA GLY A 363 33.52 -1.90 -22.32
C GLY A 363 33.66 -3.39 -22.64
N ARG A 364 34.45 -4.11 -21.85
CA ARG A 364 34.73 -5.55 -22.03
C ARG A 364 34.85 -6.27 -20.68
N GLY A 365 34.61 -7.58 -20.68
CA GLY A 365 34.72 -8.42 -19.49
C GLY A 365 33.81 -7.95 -18.35
N PHE A 366 34.35 -7.92 -17.12
CA PHE A 366 33.61 -7.46 -15.93
C PHE A 366 33.25 -5.96 -15.94
N ALA A 367 33.86 -5.17 -16.82
CA ALA A 367 33.55 -3.75 -16.99
C ALA A 367 32.53 -3.48 -18.11
N MET A 368 32.00 -4.53 -18.76
CA MET A 368 30.94 -4.38 -19.76
C MET A 368 29.70 -3.72 -19.12
N ALA A 369 29.08 -2.78 -19.81
CA ALA A 369 27.85 -2.12 -19.38
C ALA A 369 26.97 -1.80 -20.58
N VAL A 370 25.67 -1.57 -20.35
CA VAL A 370 24.83 -0.91 -21.37
C VAL A 370 25.14 0.58 -21.31
N GLY A 371 25.38 1.19 -22.46
CA GLY A 371 25.63 2.61 -22.59
C GLY A 371 25.32 3.12 -24.00
N VAL A 372 25.61 4.39 -24.23
CA VAL A 372 25.39 5.07 -25.51
C VAL A 372 26.72 5.21 -26.25
N PRO A 373 26.85 4.76 -27.51
CA PRO A 373 28.08 4.91 -28.28
C PRO A 373 28.21 6.32 -28.88
N PHE A 374 29.42 6.64 -29.37
CA PHE A 374 29.74 7.89 -30.09
C PHE A 374 29.53 9.19 -29.31
N GLU A 375 29.72 9.15 -27.98
CA GLU A 375 29.58 10.33 -27.10
C GLU A 375 28.19 11.00 -27.18
N LYS A 376 27.18 10.20 -27.53
CA LYS A 376 25.79 10.62 -27.60
C LYS A 376 25.09 10.47 -26.26
N THR A 377 23.99 11.21 -26.09
CA THR A 377 23.17 11.17 -24.88
C THR A 377 22.20 10.01 -24.91
N LEU A 378 21.69 9.64 -23.72
CA LEU A 378 20.62 8.64 -23.62
C LEU A 378 19.39 9.08 -24.41
N ALA A 379 18.97 10.35 -24.31
CA ALA A 379 17.86 10.91 -25.08
C ALA A 379 18.02 10.64 -26.58
N GLU A 380 19.17 11.00 -27.17
CA GLU A 380 19.45 10.76 -28.59
C GLU A 380 19.43 9.26 -28.95
N ALA A 381 19.83 8.38 -28.04
CA ALA A 381 19.90 6.94 -28.29
C ALA A 381 18.55 6.23 -28.33
N ILE A 382 17.52 6.78 -27.65
CA ILE A 382 16.20 6.17 -27.52
C ILE A 382 15.05 7.12 -27.88
N ALA A 383 15.30 8.23 -28.57
CA ALA A 383 14.31 9.27 -28.87
C ALA A 383 12.98 8.72 -29.44
N GLY A 384 13.04 7.74 -30.34
CA GLY A 384 11.84 7.09 -30.90
C GLY A 384 11.46 5.75 -30.27
N ALA A 385 12.12 5.31 -29.19
CA ALA A 385 11.97 3.98 -28.59
C ALA A 385 11.91 3.99 -27.05
N GLY A 386 11.93 5.16 -26.41
CA GLY A 386 12.14 5.27 -24.96
C GLY A 386 11.08 4.58 -24.12
N ALA A 387 9.80 4.83 -24.42
CA ALA A 387 8.68 4.19 -23.73
C ALA A 387 8.71 2.66 -23.85
N GLU A 388 9.03 2.13 -25.03
CA GLU A 388 9.14 0.69 -25.28
C GLU A 388 10.35 0.10 -24.55
N CYS A 389 11.49 0.81 -24.52
CA CYS A 389 12.67 0.43 -23.75
C CYS A 389 12.38 0.34 -22.24
N VAL A 390 11.62 1.29 -21.68
CA VAL A 390 11.17 1.29 -20.28
C VAL A 390 10.23 0.11 -20.01
N ALA A 391 9.24 -0.12 -20.89
CA ALA A 391 8.31 -1.24 -20.78
C ALA A 391 9.05 -2.59 -20.78
N ASN A 392 10.04 -2.75 -21.67
CA ASN A 392 10.82 -3.97 -21.82
C ASN A 392 11.91 -4.15 -20.75
N CYS A 393 12.30 -3.11 -20.01
CA CYS A 393 13.31 -3.21 -18.96
C CYS A 393 12.85 -4.08 -17.78
N PRO A 394 13.42 -5.27 -17.52
CA PRO A 394 12.86 -6.20 -16.54
C PRO A 394 13.10 -5.79 -15.07
N THR A 395 14.06 -4.91 -14.83
CA THR A 395 14.51 -4.52 -13.48
C THR A 395 14.19 -3.08 -13.11
N GLY A 396 13.60 -2.31 -14.03
CA GLY A 396 13.42 -0.86 -13.85
C GLY A 396 14.74 -0.08 -13.83
N ALA A 397 15.78 -0.61 -14.48
CA ALA A 397 17.01 0.14 -14.73
C ALA A 397 16.77 1.29 -15.73
N LEU A 398 15.85 1.12 -16.67
CA LEU A 398 15.22 2.21 -17.41
C LEU A 398 13.81 2.37 -16.86
N ALA A 399 13.48 3.58 -16.45
CA ALA A 399 12.17 3.94 -15.90
C ALA A 399 11.81 5.37 -16.34
N PHE A 400 10.52 5.69 -16.30
CA PHE A 400 10.13 7.09 -16.36
C PHE A 400 10.56 7.81 -15.08
N ASP A 401 11.02 9.04 -15.22
CA ASP A 401 11.36 9.91 -14.11
C ASP A 401 10.07 10.50 -13.53
N ASP A 402 9.70 10.04 -12.34
CA ASP A 402 8.49 10.45 -11.63
C ASP A 402 8.76 11.51 -10.57
N ARG A 403 9.98 12.08 -10.55
CA ARG A 403 10.39 13.10 -9.60
C ARG A 403 9.80 14.47 -9.97
N PRO A 404 9.40 15.28 -8.98
CA PRO A 404 8.80 16.59 -9.24
C PRO A 404 9.83 17.53 -9.91
N GLY A 405 9.46 18.09 -11.07
CA GLY A 405 10.28 19.06 -11.82
C GLY A 405 10.98 18.50 -13.08
N THR A 406 10.90 17.19 -13.33
CA THR A 406 11.53 16.52 -14.49
C THR A 406 10.49 16.08 -15.53
N GLY A 407 9.74 17.03 -16.11
CA GLY A 407 8.78 16.76 -17.18
C GLY A 407 7.54 15.97 -16.76
N ASN A 408 6.39 16.24 -17.39
CA ASN A 408 5.19 15.45 -17.14
C ASN A 408 5.37 14.01 -17.65
N PRO A 409 4.87 12.99 -16.93
CA PRO A 409 4.70 11.67 -17.54
C PRO A 409 3.77 11.80 -18.76
N PRO A 410 4.02 11.09 -19.86
CA PRO A 410 3.09 11.06 -20.98
C PRO A 410 1.73 10.52 -20.50
N GLN A 411 0.66 11.17 -20.96
CA GLN A 411 -0.74 10.79 -20.73
C GLN A 411 -1.07 9.40 -21.26
#